data_AF-G3GVH0-F1
#
_entry.id   AF-G3GVH0-F1
#
_cell.length_a   1.000
_cell.length_b   1.000
_cell.length_c   1.000
_cell.angle_alpha   90.00
_cell.angle_beta   90.00
_cell.angle_gamma   90.00
#
_symmetry.space_group_name_H-M   'P 1'
#
loop_
_entity.id
_entity.type
_entity.pdbx_description
1 polymer ?
#
loop_
_entity_poly.entity_id
_entity_poly.type
_entity_poly.pdbx_seq_one_letter_code
_entity_poly.pdbx_strand_id
1 'polypeptide(L)'
;MPFVFLGQREASKLKHQYSIDEMKHREALMRARLEDEKAQRQMLEEHKLAFIERLNGPFLFNSMYSEDVEGNKLSSLPGVDELLETYPFRPLTYKDKFVIICLNIFEYGLKQQEKRMAELDTFNECIQDAIRENQEQGKLKVTKFEEKHLLNLNAIREESDLPNIEKKLIECSDDITDLFNVLMTLEMQLVEQLEKSPESQHSADFLLDPGGSWGAYETRWTSTREPNKGLSVMQPVFAVSGMAQCRDLENHHHEKILEIAINTLEKILKNEMDEDLPDDVRALFVDKDTIVNAVGASHDIHLLKIDNREDELVTGINSWCAHLLDKIHREEIVRNRKRVKEINQYIDHMQSELDNLECGDIIDI
;
A
#
# COMPACT_ATOMS: atom_id res chain seq x y z
N MET A 1 33.55 68.56 19.49
CA MET A 1 32.61 67.55 20.02
C MET A 1 31.68 66.82 19.02
N PRO A 2 31.53 67.19 17.72
CA PRO A 2 30.66 66.40 16.82
C PRO A 2 31.26 65.05 16.37
N PHE A 3 32.59 64.95 16.25
CA PHE A 3 33.28 63.73 15.81
C PHE A 3 33.12 62.52 16.76
N VAL A 4 33.02 62.74 18.07
CA VAL A 4 32.90 61.67 19.07
C VAL A 4 31.50 61.02 19.04
N PHE A 5 30.45 61.81 18.83
CA PHE A 5 29.08 61.32 18.71
C PHE A 5 28.83 60.57 17.40
N LEU A 6 29.47 60.97 16.31
CA LEU A 6 29.45 60.25 15.03
C LEU A 6 30.08 58.85 15.17
N GLY A 7 31.26 58.75 15.81
CA GLY A 7 31.93 57.47 16.05
C GLY A 7 31.12 56.51 16.95
N GLN A 8 30.44 57.02 17.99
CA GLN A 8 29.56 56.20 18.83
C GLN A 8 28.30 55.72 18.09
N ARG A 9 27.74 56.56 17.19
CA ARG A 9 26.59 56.18 16.37
C ARG A 9 26.94 55.12 15.34
N GLU A 10 28.12 55.21 14.72
CA GLU A 10 28.64 54.19 13.81
C GLU A 10 28.94 52.87 14.52
N ALA A 11 29.60 52.92 15.68
CA ALA A 11 29.84 51.73 16.50
C ALA A 11 28.54 51.05 16.96
N SER A 12 27.53 51.85 17.32
CA SER A 12 26.20 51.32 17.66
C SER A 12 25.54 50.65 16.45
N LYS A 13 25.52 51.30 15.28
CA LYS A 13 24.97 50.70 14.05
C LYS A 13 25.66 49.39 13.69
N LEU A 14 26.99 49.33 13.80
CA LEU A 14 27.76 48.13 13.49
C LEU A 14 27.41 46.97 14.43
N LYS A 15 27.28 47.23 15.75
CA LYS A 15 26.84 46.21 16.72
C LYS A 15 25.42 45.69 16.42
N HIS A 16 24.49 46.57 16.07
CA HIS A 16 23.14 46.17 15.68
C HIS A 16 23.16 45.36 14.37
N GLN A 17 23.99 45.75 13.40
CA GLN A 17 24.15 45.02 12.15
C GLN A 17 24.69 43.60 12.40
N TYR A 18 25.74 43.44 13.22
CA TYR A 18 26.25 42.12 13.60
C TYR A 18 25.17 41.27 14.29
N SER A 19 24.40 41.84 15.20
CA SER A 19 23.31 41.13 15.88
C SER A 19 22.21 40.71 14.90
N ILE A 20 21.85 41.57 13.94
CA ILE A 20 20.88 41.26 12.88
C ILE A 20 21.39 40.11 12.01
N ASP A 21 22.67 40.14 11.60
CA ASP A 21 23.25 39.12 10.73
C ASP A 21 23.40 37.78 11.44
N GLU A 22 23.75 37.77 12.74
CA GLU A 22 23.75 36.57 13.56
C GLU A 22 22.35 35.96 13.72
N MET A 23 21.33 36.81 13.97
CA MET A 23 19.94 36.36 14.03
C MET A 23 19.47 35.78 12.69
N LYS A 24 19.80 36.43 11.56
CA LYS A 24 19.49 35.91 10.22
C LYS A 24 20.19 34.58 9.93
N HIS A 25 21.44 34.42 10.35
CA HIS A 25 22.17 33.16 10.18
C HIS A 25 21.53 32.03 11.01
N ARG A 26 21.18 32.30 12.27
CA ARG A 26 20.46 31.33 13.14
C ARG A 26 19.08 30.98 12.58
N GLU A 27 18.35 31.97 12.08
CA GLU A 27 17.05 31.76 11.43
C GLU A 27 17.19 30.91 10.15
N ALA A 28 18.19 31.19 9.32
CA ALA A 28 18.48 30.39 8.13
C ALA A 28 18.85 28.93 8.48
N LEU A 29 19.66 28.72 9.52
CA LEU A 29 19.97 27.37 10.02
C LEU A 29 18.72 26.64 10.54
N MET A 30 17.85 27.34 11.27
CA MET A 30 16.58 26.75 11.75
C MET A 30 15.64 26.41 10.60
N ARG A 31 15.51 27.30 9.60
CA ARG A 31 14.69 27.03 8.40
C ARG A 31 15.23 25.83 7.61
N ALA A 32 16.55 25.78 7.39
CA ALA A 32 17.19 24.66 6.70
C ALA A 32 16.96 23.32 7.45
N ARG A 33 17.06 23.31 8.79
CA ARG A 33 16.75 22.11 9.58
C ARG A 33 15.29 21.70 9.46
N LEU A 34 14.36 22.65 9.52
CA LEU A 34 12.93 22.37 9.40
C LEU A 34 12.58 21.82 8.01
N GLU A 35 13.19 22.37 6.96
CA GLU A 35 13.04 21.90 5.58
C GLU A 35 13.60 20.47 5.42
N ASP A 36 14.79 20.20 5.97
CA ASP A 36 15.41 18.87 5.96
C ASP A 36 14.56 17.83 6.73
N GLU A 37 14.08 18.17 7.93
CA GLU A 37 13.17 17.30 8.69
C GLU A 37 11.87 17.03 7.94
N LYS A 38 11.30 18.05 7.27
CA LYS A 38 10.08 17.89 6.50
C LYS A 38 10.33 16.98 5.28
N ALA A 39 11.44 17.16 4.59
CA ALA A 39 11.83 16.31 3.47
C ALA A 39 12.02 14.85 3.92
N GLN A 40 12.70 14.61 5.05
CA GLN A 40 12.86 13.28 5.62
C GLN A 40 11.52 12.63 5.98
N ARG A 41 10.59 13.38 6.58
CA ARG A 41 9.25 12.86 6.90
C ARG A 41 8.46 12.48 5.65
N GLN A 42 8.52 13.30 4.60
CA GLN A 42 7.86 13.00 3.32
C GLN A 42 8.45 11.75 2.68
N MET A 43 9.77 11.66 2.62
CA MET A 43 10.48 10.48 2.11
C MET A 43 10.09 9.21 2.88
N LEU A 44 10.02 9.27 4.21
CA LEU A 44 9.63 8.13 5.03
C LEU A 44 8.19 7.68 4.76
N GLU A 45 7.27 8.64 4.55
CA GLU A 45 5.88 8.32 4.22
C GLU A 45 5.77 7.66 2.84
N GLU A 46 6.53 8.13 1.85
CA GLU A 46 6.61 7.48 0.54
C GLU A 46 7.10 6.04 0.65
N HIS A 47 8.16 5.80 1.41
CA HIS A 47 8.69 4.46 1.64
C HIS A 47 7.67 3.55 2.33
N LYS A 48 6.88 4.10 3.25
CA LYS A 48 5.82 3.37 3.95
C LYS A 48 4.68 2.98 3.02
N LEU A 49 4.28 3.87 2.11
CA LEU A 49 3.29 3.55 1.07
C LEU A 49 3.80 2.49 0.08
N ALA A 50 5.11 2.38 -0.11
CA ALA A 50 5.75 1.33 -0.86
C ALA A 50 6.07 0.05 -0.05
N PHE A 51 5.84 0.05 1.28
CA PHE A 51 6.21 -1.01 2.24
C PHE A 51 7.73 -1.27 2.36
N ILE A 52 8.59 -0.37 1.89
CA ILE A 52 10.05 -0.59 1.79
C ILE A 52 10.86 0.14 2.86
N GLU A 53 10.26 0.41 4.01
CA GLU A 53 10.92 1.12 5.10
C GLU A 53 12.26 0.47 5.48
N ARG A 54 13.30 1.28 5.63
CA ARG A 54 14.63 0.84 6.09
C ARG A 54 15.32 -0.18 5.15
N LEU A 55 14.91 -0.29 3.88
CA LEU A 55 15.63 -1.06 2.86
C LEU A 55 16.54 -0.19 1.97
N ASN A 56 16.46 1.14 2.10
CA ASN A 56 17.27 2.12 1.36
C ASN A 56 18.72 2.25 1.85
N GLY A 57 19.28 1.22 2.46
CA GLY A 57 20.61 1.26 3.06
C GLY A 57 20.91 0.07 3.98
N PRO A 58 21.91 0.19 4.86
CA PRO A 58 22.39 -0.93 5.67
C PRO A 58 21.55 -1.21 6.92
N PHE A 59 20.32 -0.68 7.03
CA PHE A 59 19.56 -0.74 8.27
C PHE A 59 19.17 -2.17 8.63
N LEU A 60 18.67 -2.97 7.67
CA LEU A 60 18.35 -4.38 7.90
C LEU A 60 19.60 -5.14 8.34
N PHE A 61 20.72 -4.96 7.63
CA PHE A 61 22.00 -5.56 7.98
C PHE A 61 22.44 -5.19 9.40
N ASN A 62 22.46 -3.90 9.73
CA ASN A 62 22.84 -3.42 11.05
C ASN A 62 21.92 -3.96 12.15
N SER A 63 20.64 -4.18 11.85
CA SER A 63 19.69 -4.75 12.82
C SER A 63 20.00 -6.20 13.18
N MET A 64 20.62 -6.96 12.27
CA MET A 64 21.07 -8.33 12.52
C MET A 64 22.11 -8.38 13.65
N TYR A 65 23.08 -7.46 13.63
CA TYR A 65 24.18 -7.38 14.61
C TYR A 65 23.82 -6.64 15.90
N SER A 66 22.68 -5.95 15.94
CA SER A 66 22.32 -5.08 17.08
C SER A 66 21.96 -5.84 18.36
N GLU A 67 21.40 -7.05 18.21
CA GLU A 67 21.02 -7.94 19.31
C GLU A 67 21.92 -9.20 19.36
N ASP A 68 22.85 -9.33 18.40
CA ASP A 68 23.73 -10.49 18.29
C ASP A 68 25.03 -10.28 19.07
N VAL A 69 25.00 -10.66 20.35
CA VAL A 69 26.17 -10.58 21.23
C VAL A 69 27.28 -11.51 20.77
N GLU A 70 26.96 -12.67 20.19
CA GLU A 70 27.96 -13.67 19.79
C GLU A 70 28.60 -13.30 18.45
N GLY A 71 27.83 -12.87 17.45
CA GLY A 71 28.38 -12.39 16.17
C GLY A 71 29.33 -11.20 16.32
N ASN A 72 29.08 -10.30 17.28
CA ASN A 72 30.00 -9.21 17.59
C ASN A 72 31.35 -9.72 18.13
N LYS A 73 31.36 -10.79 18.93
CA LYS A 73 32.61 -11.45 19.37
C LYS A 73 33.27 -12.20 18.22
N LEU A 74 32.49 -12.93 17.43
CA LEU A 74 32.96 -13.71 16.28
C LEU A 74 33.59 -12.83 15.20
N SER A 75 33.15 -11.58 15.07
CA SER A 75 33.73 -10.60 14.15
C SER A 75 35.20 -10.27 14.46
N SER A 76 35.65 -10.52 15.70
CA SER A 76 37.04 -10.28 16.13
C SER A 76 37.95 -11.49 15.90
N LEU A 77 37.46 -12.54 15.22
CA LEU A 77 38.26 -13.73 14.94
C LEU A 77 39.29 -13.47 13.82
N PRO A 78 40.52 -13.96 13.98
CA PRO A 78 41.54 -13.83 12.94
C PRO A 78 41.08 -14.54 11.66
N GLY A 79 41.15 -13.82 10.54
CA GLY A 79 40.64 -14.26 9.22
C GLY A 79 39.19 -13.84 8.92
N VAL A 80 38.41 -13.40 9.92
CA VAL A 80 37.09 -12.81 9.67
C VAL A 80 37.22 -11.38 9.14
N ASP A 81 38.20 -10.61 9.63
CA ASP A 81 38.55 -9.30 9.07
C ASP A 81 38.92 -9.40 7.58
N GLU A 82 39.59 -10.48 7.18
CA GLU A 82 39.86 -10.73 5.77
C GLU A 82 38.55 -10.96 4.98
N LEU A 83 37.47 -11.49 5.55
CA LEU A 83 36.18 -11.55 4.84
C LEU A 83 35.48 -10.18 4.73
N LEU A 84 35.89 -9.21 5.56
CA LEU A 84 35.26 -7.90 5.73
C LEU A 84 36.04 -6.73 5.09
N GLU A 85 37.34 -6.88 4.80
CA GLU A 85 38.15 -5.80 4.25
C GLU A 85 37.94 -5.54 2.74
N THR A 86 37.62 -4.29 2.42
CA THR A 86 37.51 -3.74 1.07
C THR A 86 38.87 -3.31 0.54
N TYR A 87 39.60 -4.22 -0.12
CA TYR A 87 40.77 -3.82 -0.93
C TYR A 87 40.32 -3.37 -2.34
N PRO A 88 41.02 -2.42 -3.00
CA PRO A 88 40.60 -1.81 -4.28
C PRO A 88 40.40 -2.77 -5.47
N PHE A 89 40.69 -4.07 -5.31
CA PHE A 89 40.53 -5.11 -6.33
C PHE A 89 39.81 -6.37 -5.82
N ARG A 90 39.21 -6.33 -4.63
CA ARG A 90 38.54 -7.48 -4.01
C ARG A 90 37.03 -7.48 -4.32
N PRO A 91 36.39 -8.65 -4.54
CA PRO A 91 34.93 -8.72 -4.65
C PRO A 91 34.22 -8.13 -3.43
N LEU A 92 33.02 -7.58 -3.66
CA LEU A 92 32.13 -6.97 -2.67
C LEU A 92 32.07 -7.79 -1.36
N THR A 93 32.13 -7.10 -0.22
CA THR A 93 32.03 -7.72 1.10
C THR A 93 30.64 -8.36 1.29
N TYR A 94 30.50 -9.22 2.30
CA TYR A 94 29.19 -9.78 2.67
C TYR A 94 28.16 -8.66 2.88
N LYS A 95 28.53 -7.62 3.64
CA LYS A 95 27.71 -6.44 3.88
C LYS A 95 27.33 -5.72 2.59
N ASP A 96 28.29 -5.47 1.69
CA ASP A 96 28.00 -4.76 0.44
C ASP A 96 26.99 -5.53 -0.43
N LYS A 97 27.18 -6.85 -0.57
CA LYS A 97 26.26 -7.71 -1.33
C LYS A 97 24.86 -7.71 -0.71
N PHE A 98 24.77 -7.81 0.61
CA PHE A 98 23.50 -7.78 1.33
C PHE A 98 22.77 -6.44 1.14
N VAL A 99 23.50 -5.32 1.25
CA VAL A 99 22.93 -3.97 1.06
C VAL A 99 22.47 -3.77 -0.39
N ILE A 100 23.21 -4.27 -1.38
CA ILE A 100 22.78 -4.21 -2.78
C ILE A 100 21.43 -4.93 -2.98
N ILE A 101 21.23 -6.09 -2.36
CA ILE A 101 19.93 -6.78 -2.43
C ILE A 101 18.84 -5.94 -1.79
N CYS A 102 19.08 -5.35 -0.61
CA CYS A 102 18.12 -4.45 0.04
C CYS A 102 17.74 -3.26 -0.87
N LEU A 103 18.73 -2.65 -1.52
CA LEU A 103 18.51 -1.55 -2.47
C LEU A 103 17.71 -1.99 -3.70
N ASN A 104 17.96 -3.19 -4.23
CA ASN A 104 17.19 -3.74 -5.34
C ASN A 104 15.71 -3.95 -4.96
N ILE A 105 15.45 -4.49 -3.76
CA ILE A 105 14.08 -4.65 -3.23
C ILE A 105 13.43 -3.26 -3.06
N PHE A 106 14.18 -2.30 -2.53
CA PHE A 106 13.73 -0.93 -2.34
C PHE A 106 13.32 -0.27 -3.67
N GLU A 107 14.19 -0.26 -4.68
CA GLU A 107 13.89 0.31 -6.00
C GLU A 107 12.71 -0.38 -6.67
N TYR A 108 12.61 -1.70 -6.52
CA TYR A 108 11.48 -2.44 -7.05
C TYR A 108 10.18 -2.05 -6.35
N GLY A 109 10.19 -1.89 -5.03
CA GLY A 109 9.02 -1.47 -4.26
C GLY A 109 8.50 -0.09 -4.67
N LEU A 110 9.38 0.87 -4.95
CA LEU A 110 9.00 2.19 -5.49
C LEU A 110 8.31 2.05 -6.86
N LYS A 111 8.93 1.32 -7.79
CA LYS A 111 8.33 1.08 -9.12
C LYS A 111 6.99 0.38 -9.04
N GLN A 112 6.83 -0.54 -8.07
CA GLN A 112 5.55 -1.19 -7.86
C GLN A 112 4.52 -0.24 -7.29
N GLN A 113 4.86 0.62 -6.34
CA GLN A 113 3.93 1.64 -5.83
C GLN A 113 3.38 2.52 -6.96
N GLU A 114 4.25 3.01 -7.84
CA GLU A 114 3.85 3.81 -9.00
C GLU A 114 2.87 3.06 -9.90
N LYS A 115 3.16 1.78 -10.20
CA LYS A 115 2.25 0.93 -10.99
C LYS A 115 0.91 0.73 -10.29
N ARG A 116 0.91 0.42 -8.99
CA ARG A 116 -0.32 0.24 -8.19
C ARG A 116 -1.18 1.50 -8.21
N MET A 117 -0.57 2.68 -8.11
CA MET A 117 -1.28 3.95 -8.20
C MET A 117 -1.90 4.17 -9.59
N ALA A 118 -1.13 3.95 -10.66
CA ALA A 118 -1.63 4.11 -12.02
C ALA A 118 -2.77 3.13 -12.37
N GLU A 119 -2.66 1.88 -11.90
CA GLU A 119 -3.71 0.87 -12.07
C GLU A 119 -4.97 1.24 -11.27
N LEU A 120 -4.81 1.77 -10.05
CA LEU A 120 -5.94 2.26 -9.25
C LEU A 120 -6.64 3.45 -9.88
N ASP A 121 -5.90 4.39 -10.45
CA ASP A 121 -6.48 5.53 -11.16
C ASP A 121 -7.30 5.06 -12.36
N THR A 122 -6.74 4.15 -13.16
CA THR A 122 -7.44 3.54 -14.31
C THR A 122 -8.70 2.79 -13.89
N PHE A 123 -8.61 2.00 -12.81
CA PHE A 123 -9.74 1.26 -12.26
C PHE A 123 -10.86 2.21 -11.78
N ASN A 124 -10.49 3.26 -11.06
CA ASN A 124 -11.45 4.27 -10.61
C ASN A 124 -12.11 4.99 -11.78
N GLU A 125 -11.36 5.34 -12.83
CA GLU A 125 -11.92 5.91 -14.06
C GLU A 125 -12.96 4.99 -14.70
N CYS A 126 -12.64 3.69 -14.84
CA CYS A 126 -13.60 2.69 -15.35
C CYS A 126 -14.88 2.60 -14.52
N ILE A 127 -14.77 2.61 -13.18
CA ILE A 127 -15.94 2.62 -12.28
C ILE A 127 -16.76 3.89 -12.51
N GLN A 128 -16.11 5.06 -12.53
CA GLN A 128 -16.80 6.33 -12.69
C GLN A 128 -17.49 6.43 -14.06
N ASP A 129 -16.89 5.91 -15.11
CA ASP A 129 -17.48 5.87 -16.44
C ASP A 129 -18.71 4.95 -16.49
N ALA A 130 -18.64 3.76 -15.90
CA ALA A 130 -19.79 2.85 -15.80
C ALA A 130 -20.95 3.48 -15.01
N ILE A 131 -20.65 4.15 -13.90
CA ILE A 131 -21.65 4.88 -13.10
C ILE A 131 -22.27 6.03 -13.94
N ARG A 132 -21.44 6.80 -14.65
CA ARG A 132 -21.88 7.93 -15.47
C ARG A 132 -22.80 7.47 -16.60
N GLU A 133 -22.42 6.42 -17.31
CA GLU A 133 -23.23 5.83 -18.37
C GLU A 133 -24.58 5.36 -17.82
N ASN A 134 -24.58 4.67 -16.67
CA ASN A 134 -25.82 4.25 -16.02
C ASN A 134 -26.72 5.43 -15.63
N GLN A 135 -26.15 6.50 -15.07
CA GLN A 135 -26.87 7.71 -14.72
C GLN A 135 -27.47 8.41 -15.94
N GLU A 136 -26.73 8.49 -17.05
CA GLU A 136 -27.21 9.07 -18.30
C GLU A 136 -28.36 8.26 -18.89
N GLN A 137 -28.25 6.93 -18.88
CA GLN A 137 -29.33 6.03 -19.31
C GLN A 137 -30.57 6.21 -18.42
N GLY A 138 -30.40 6.23 -17.10
CA GLY A 138 -31.50 6.46 -16.15
C GLY A 138 -32.19 7.81 -16.36
N LYS A 139 -31.41 8.88 -16.52
CA LYS A 139 -31.92 10.23 -16.79
C LYS A 139 -32.74 10.27 -18.09
N LEU A 140 -32.26 9.63 -19.15
CA LEU A 140 -32.98 9.55 -20.42
C LEU A 140 -34.32 8.83 -20.27
N LYS A 141 -34.39 7.77 -19.45
CA LYS A 141 -35.65 7.07 -19.17
C LYS A 141 -36.63 7.94 -18.39
N VAL A 142 -36.16 8.66 -17.38
CA VAL A 142 -36.98 9.60 -16.59
C VAL A 142 -37.53 10.72 -17.46
N THR A 143 -36.71 11.40 -18.26
CA THR A 143 -37.19 12.51 -19.12
C THR A 143 -38.24 12.04 -20.13
N LYS A 144 -38.04 10.87 -20.75
CA LYS A 144 -39.06 10.30 -21.67
C LYS A 144 -40.37 9.97 -20.96
N PHE A 145 -40.28 9.46 -19.73
CA PHE A 145 -41.44 9.23 -18.91
C PHE A 145 -42.14 10.54 -18.55
N GLU A 146 -41.42 11.56 -18.08
CA GLU A 146 -41.99 12.86 -17.71
C GLU A 146 -42.74 13.52 -18.88
N GLU A 147 -42.17 13.48 -20.09
CA GLU A 147 -42.81 13.98 -21.31
C GLU A 147 -44.12 13.24 -21.60
N LYS A 148 -44.11 11.90 -21.54
CA LYS A 148 -45.30 11.06 -21.75
C LYS A 148 -46.34 11.31 -20.66
N HIS A 149 -45.90 11.35 -19.41
CA HIS A 149 -46.74 11.52 -18.23
C HIS A 149 -47.48 12.86 -18.28
N LEU A 150 -46.78 13.95 -18.62
CA LEU A 150 -47.41 15.27 -18.76
C LEU A 150 -48.50 15.29 -19.85
N LEU A 151 -48.26 14.65 -20.99
CA LEU A 151 -49.27 14.54 -22.05
C LEU A 151 -50.49 13.72 -21.60
N ASN A 152 -50.26 12.63 -20.87
CA ASN A 152 -51.33 11.81 -20.33
C ASN A 152 -52.16 12.58 -19.29
N LEU A 153 -51.51 13.32 -18.38
CA LEU A 153 -52.20 14.14 -17.39
C LEU A 153 -53.07 15.22 -18.04
N ASN A 154 -52.57 15.91 -19.07
CA ASN A 154 -53.37 16.88 -19.82
C ASN A 154 -54.57 16.20 -20.50
N ALA A 155 -54.35 15.03 -21.10
CA ALA A 155 -55.43 14.27 -21.75
C ALA A 155 -56.48 13.75 -20.78
N ILE A 156 -56.12 13.46 -19.52
CA ILE A 156 -57.06 13.10 -18.45
C ILE A 156 -57.93 14.31 -18.09
N ARG A 157 -57.32 15.49 -17.92
CA ARG A 157 -58.05 16.73 -17.56
C ARG A 157 -59.03 17.21 -18.62
N GLU A 158 -58.77 16.90 -19.89
CA GLU A 158 -59.64 17.24 -21.02
C GLU A 158 -60.74 16.19 -21.27
N GLU A 159 -60.67 15.03 -20.64
CA GLU A 159 -61.63 13.93 -20.83
C GLU A 159 -62.88 14.10 -19.96
N SER A 160 -64.03 13.76 -20.52
CA SER A 160 -65.34 13.89 -19.84
C SER A 160 -65.93 12.54 -19.45
N ASP A 161 -65.55 11.47 -20.16
CA ASP A 161 -66.08 10.13 -19.93
C ASP A 161 -65.32 9.42 -18.79
N LEU A 162 -65.99 9.23 -17.65
CA LEU A 162 -65.43 8.57 -16.46
C LEU A 162 -64.74 7.21 -16.75
N PRO A 163 -65.32 6.29 -17.56
CA PRO A 163 -64.64 5.03 -17.88
C PRO A 163 -63.33 5.22 -18.67
N ASN A 164 -63.22 6.30 -19.45
CA ASN A 164 -62.01 6.62 -20.21
C ASN A 164 -60.95 7.30 -19.33
N ILE A 165 -61.39 8.09 -18.33
CA ILE A 165 -60.53 8.64 -17.27
C ILE A 165 -59.91 7.50 -16.43
N GLU A 166 -60.73 6.58 -15.91
CA GLU A 166 -60.26 5.43 -15.13
C GLU A 166 -59.23 4.61 -15.92
N LYS A 167 -59.52 4.35 -17.20
CA LYS A 167 -58.60 3.63 -18.08
C LYS A 167 -57.25 4.36 -18.22
N LYS A 168 -57.25 5.67 -18.45
CA LYS A 168 -56.02 6.47 -18.58
C LYS A 168 -55.23 6.56 -17.27
N LEU A 169 -55.93 6.56 -16.13
CA LEU A 169 -55.30 6.54 -14.81
C LEU A 169 -54.56 5.23 -14.57
N ILE A 170 -55.18 4.09 -14.91
CA ILE A 170 -54.54 2.77 -14.87
C ILE A 170 -53.32 2.74 -15.79
N GLU A 171 -53.43 3.23 -17.04
CA GLU A 171 -52.30 3.32 -17.98
C GLU A 171 -51.13 4.16 -17.41
N CYS A 172 -51.42 5.25 -16.69
CA CYS A 172 -50.39 6.06 -16.02
C CYS A 172 -49.73 5.33 -14.85
N SER A 173 -50.51 4.57 -14.07
CA SER A 173 -49.99 3.76 -12.97
C SER A 173 -49.08 2.64 -13.46
N ASP A 174 -49.46 1.99 -14.56
CA ASP A 174 -48.64 1.01 -15.26
C ASP A 174 -47.33 1.64 -15.78
N ASP A 175 -47.40 2.83 -16.38
CA ASP A 175 -46.22 3.58 -16.85
C ASP A 175 -45.24 3.92 -15.70
N ILE A 176 -45.75 4.29 -14.52
CA ILE A 176 -44.94 4.56 -13.32
C ILE A 176 -44.25 3.26 -12.87
N THR A 177 -44.99 2.15 -12.83
CA THR A 177 -44.47 0.83 -12.45
C THR A 177 -43.39 0.35 -13.42
N ASP A 178 -43.59 0.56 -14.73
CA ASP A 178 -42.61 0.24 -15.75
C ASP A 178 -41.33 1.07 -15.61
N LEU A 179 -41.45 2.37 -15.31
CA LEU A 179 -40.29 3.21 -15.03
C LEU A 179 -39.50 2.67 -13.83
N PHE A 180 -40.17 2.32 -12.73
CA PHE A 180 -39.52 1.72 -11.56
C PHE A 180 -38.74 0.45 -11.94
N ASN A 181 -39.37 -0.47 -12.67
CA ASN A 181 -38.75 -1.72 -13.09
C ASN A 181 -37.51 -1.48 -13.96
N VAL A 182 -37.57 -0.53 -14.90
CA VAL A 182 -36.45 -0.17 -15.76
C VAL A 182 -35.29 0.43 -14.96
N LEU A 183 -35.58 1.38 -14.06
CA LEU A 183 -34.54 2.02 -13.24
C LEU A 183 -33.89 1.02 -12.28
N MET A 184 -34.67 0.13 -11.66
CA MET A 184 -34.13 -0.94 -10.81
C MET A 184 -33.29 -1.94 -11.60
N THR A 185 -33.70 -2.28 -12.82
CA THR A 185 -32.93 -3.17 -13.70
C THR A 185 -31.59 -2.55 -14.09
N LEU A 186 -31.56 -1.25 -14.40
CA LEU A 186 -30.32 -0.54 -14.69
C LEU A 186 -29.36 -0.57 -13.49
N GLU A 187 -29.86 -0.36 -12.26
CA GLU A 187 -29.02 -0.43 -11.06
C GLU A 187 -28.51 -1.86 -10.78
N MET A 188 -29.35 -2.87 -10.98
CA MET A 188 -28.95 -4.28 -10.84
C MET A 188 -27.88 -4.66 -11.86
N GLN A 189 -28.03 -4.24 -13.11
CA GLN A 189 -27.04 -4.47 -14.18
C GLN A 189 -25.71 -3.78 -13.88
N LEU A 190 -25.72 -2.58 -13.30
CA LEU A 190 -24.50 -1.89 -12.90
C LEU A 190 -23.79 -2.66 -11.78
N VAL A 191 -24.52 -3.11 -10.76
CA VAL A 191 -23.94 -3.93 -9.68
C VAL A 191 -23.32 -5.20 -10.24
N GLU A 192 -24.03 -5.92 -11.12
CA GLU A 192 -23.48 -7.12 -11.74
C GLU A 192 -22.21 -6.86 -12.56
N GLN A 193 -22.12 -5.72 -13.26
CA GLN A 193 -20.92 -5.36 -14.02
C GLN A 193 -19.74 -5.05 -13.11
N LEU A 194 -19.98 -4.35 -12.00
CA LEU A 194 -18.96 -4.01 -11.02
C LEU A 194 -18.54 -5.22 -10.19
N GLU A 195 -19.43 -6.17 -9.92
CA GLU A 195 -19.14 -7.44 -9.24
C GLU A 195 -18.45 -8.46 -10.17
N LYS A 196 -18.81 -8.55 -11.46
CA LYS A 196 -18.21 -9.50 -12.43
C LYS A 196 -16.82 -9.07 -12.93
N SER A 197 -16.32 -7.91 -12.51
CA SER A 197 -14.88 -7.63 -12.64
C SER A 197 -14.12 -8.75 -11.90
N PRO A 198 -13.12 -9.41 -12.50
CA PRO A 198 -12.53 -10.68 -12.04
C PRO A 198 -11.92 -10.70 -10.61
N GLU A 199 -12.06 -9.65 -9.81
CA GLU A 199 -11.51 -9.46 -8.47
C GLU A 199 -12.40 -10.01 -7.35
N SER A 200 -13.72 -10.07 -7.52
CA SER A 200 -14.64 -10.54 -6.47
C SER A 200 -14.59 -12.06 -6.27
N GLN A 201 -14.49 -12.83 -7.37
CA GLN A 201 -14.54 -14.30 -7.35
C GLN A 201 -13.30 -14.96 -6.71
N HIS A 202 -12.13 -14.29 -6.73
CA HIS A 202 -10.86 -14.87 -6.25
C HIS A 202 -10.60 -14.64 -4.75
N SER A 203 -11.41 -13.79 -4.10
CA SER A 203 -11.30 -13.48 -2.67
C SER A 203 -11.88 -14.57 -1.75
N ALA A 204 -12.89 -15.31 -2.23
CA ALA A 204 -13.51 -16.39 -1.47
C ALA A 204 -12.57 -17.60 -1.29
N ASP A 205 -11.74 -17.90 -2.29
CA ASP A 205 -10.77 -19.01 -2.23
C ASP A 205 -9.58 -18.69 -1.29
N PHE A 206 -9.19 -17.42 -1.15
CA PHE A 206 -8.09 -16.98 -0.28
C PHE A 206 -8.42 -17.09 1.23
N LEU A 207 -9.69 -16.90 1.61
CA LEU A 207 -10.12 -16.96 3.02
C LEU A 207 -10.28 -18.38 3.56
N LEU A 208 -10.35 -19.39 2.68
CA LEU A 208 -10.64 -20.78 3.05
C LEU A 208 -9.38 -21.62 3.31
N ASP A 209 -8.22 -21.26 2.76
CA ASP A 209 -6.97 -21.99 3.01
C ASP A 209 -5.72 -21.10 2.94
N PRO A 210 -5.36 -20.41 4.04
CA PRO A 210 -4.17 -19.56 4.11
C PRO A 210 -2.84 -20.31 4.08
N GLY A 211 -2.84 -21.64 4.28
CA GLY A 211 -1.62 -22.45 4.52
C GLY A 211 -1.39 -23.59 3.52
N GLY A 212 -2.41 -24.02 2.80
CA GLY A 212 -2.33 -25.12 1.83
C GLY A 212 -2.03 -24.63 0.43
N SER A 213 -0.75 -24.68 0.05
CA SER A 213 -0.30 -24.62 -1.35
C SER A 213 -0.35 -23.25 -2.03
N TRP A 214 0.23 -22.22 -1.40
CA TRP A 214 0.59 -20.95 -2.06
C TRP A 214 1.29 -21.19 -3.41
N GLY A 215 2.15 -22.21 -3.50
CA GLY A 215 2.87 -22.58 -4.73
C GLY A 215 1.99 -23.08 -5.90
N ALA A 216 0.82 -23.69 -5.63
CA ALA A 216 -0.13 -24.05 -6.70
C ALA A 216 -0.94 -22.84 -7.19
N TYR A 217 -1.19 -21.87 -6.31
CA TYR A 217 -1.83 -20.60 -6.66
C TYR A 217 -0.88 -19.68 -7.45
N GLU A 218 0.40 -19.56 -7.06
CA GLU A 218 1.45 -18.82 -7.76
C GLU A 218 1.67 -19.29 -9.21
N THR A 219 1.75 -20.61 -9.39
CA THR A 219 1.98 -21.24 -10.70
C THR A 219 0.78 -21.07 -11.64
N ARG A 220 -0.44 -20.97 -11.11
CA ARG A 220 -1.65 -20.71 -11.91
C ARG A 220 -1.83 -19.22 -12.22
N TRP A 221 -1.46 -18.33 -11.29
CA TRP A 221 -1.47 -16.87 -11.48
C TRP A 221 -0.52 -16.41 -12.60
N THR A 222 0.66 -17.04 -12.70
CA THR A 222 1.67 -16.72 -13.72
C THR A 222 1.38 -17.30 -15.11
N SER A 223 0.60 -18.38 -15.20
CA SER A 223 0.42 -19.14 -16.45
C SER A 223 -0.87 -18.81 -17.22
N THR A 224 -1.81 -18.03 -16.66
CA THR A 224 -3.20 -17.94 -17.19
C THR A 224 -3.68 -16.55 -17.60
N ARG A 225 -2.85 -15.57 -17.99
CA ARG A 225 -3.42 -14.40 -18.70
C ARG A 225 -2.51 -13.64 -19.66
N GLU A 226 -3.13 -13.26 -20.77
CA GLU A 226 -2.66 -12.32 -21.78
C GLU A 226 -2.36 -10.92 -21.19
N PRO A 227 -1.51 -10.11 -21.86
CA PRO A 227 -0.80 -8.98 -21.25
C PRO A 227 -1.62 -7.74 -20.90
N ASN A 228 -2.94 -7.77 -20.95
CA ASN A 228 -3.76 -6.56 -20.84
C ASN A 228 -5.07 -6.84 -20.07
N LYS A 229 -5.29 -6.05 -19.00
CA LYS A 229 -6.58 -5.76 -18.31
C LYS A 229 -6.98 -6.58 -17.07
N GLY A 230 -6.10 -6.68 -16.07
CA GLY A 230 -6.47 -7.02 -14.69
C GLY A 230 -5.36 -6.62 -13.74
N LEU A 231 -5.67 -6.12 -12.53
CA LEU A 231 -4.72 -5.56 -11.57
C LEU A 231 -3.50 -6.50 -11.39
N SER A 232 -2.35 -6.11 -11.95
CA SER A 232 -1.05 -6.80 -11.81
C SER A 232 -0.40 -6.52 -10.43
N VAL A 233 -1.10 -5.74 -9.62
CA VAL A 233 -0.74 -5.08 -8.35
C VAL A 233 -0.23 -6.02 -7.24
N MET A 234 -0.45 -7.33 -7.33
CA MET A 234 -0.47 -8.21 -6.15
C MET A 234 0.67 -9.23 -6.09
N GLN A 235 1.87 -8.90 -6.56
CA GLN A 235 2.99 -9.85 -6.52
C GLN A 235 4.06 -9.46 -5.47
N PRO A 236 4.05 -10.11 -4.29
CA PRO A 236 5.20 -10.08 -3.38
C PRO A 236 6.41 -10.86 -3.92
N VAL A 237 6.28 -11.50 -5.10
CA VAL A 237 7.26 -12.42 -5.71
C VAL A 237 8.69 -11.86 -5.74
N PHE A 238 8.88 -10.59 -6.09
CA PHE A 238 10.22 -10.01 -6.12
C PHE A 238 10.77 -9.73 -4.71
N ALA A 239 9.92 -9.34 -3.76
CA ALA A 239 10.33 -9.16 -2.36
C ALA A 239 10.73 -10.51 -1.75
N VAL A 240 9.94 -11.55 -1.98
CA VAL A 240 10.23 -12.95 -1.57
C VAL A 240 11.53 -13.44 -2.21
N SER A 241 11.71 -13.20 -3.52
CA SER A 241 12.95 -13.57 -4.22
C SER A 241 14.17 -12.82 -3.68
N GLY A 242 14.04 -11.52 -3.37
CA GLY A 242 15.12 -10.74 -2.76
C GLY A 242 15.46 -11.22 -1.35
N MET A 243 14.46 -11.52 -0.52
CA MET A 243 14.69 -12.04 0.84
C MET A 243 15.29 -13.46 0.82
N ALA A 244 14.91 -14.30 -0.15
CA ALA A 244 15.59 -15.57 -0.40
C ALA A 244 17.09 -15.38 -0.69
N GLN A 245 17.46 -14.38 -1.51
CA GLN A 245 18.88 -14.07 -1.75
C GLN A 245 19.60 -13.57 -0.48
N CYS A 246 18.93 -12.82 0.38
CA CYS A 246 19.48 -12.43 1.68
C CYS A 246 19.75 -13.67 2.57
N ARG A 247 18.80 -14.61 2.65
CA ARG A 247 18.98 -15.88 3.37
C ARG A 247 20.14 -16.69 2.80
N ASP A 248 20.22 -16.80 1.47
CA ASP A 248 21.32 -17.53 0.83
C ASP A 248 22.67 -16.89 1.19
N LEU A 249 22.81 -15.57 1.12
CA LEU A 249 24.05 -14.90 1.51
C LEU A 249 24.40 -15.11 2.98
N GLU A 250 23.40 -15.08 3.87
CA GLU A 250 23.60 -15.33 5.30
C GLU A 250 24.02 -16.79 5.57
N ASN A 251 23.43 -17.78 4.88
CA ASN A 251 23.84 -19.18 4.96
C ASN A 251 25.32 -19.36 4.55
N HIS A 252 25.73 -18.76 3.44
CA HIS A 252 27.12 -18.81 2.99
C HIS A 252 28.07 -18.09 3.96
N HIS A 253 27.60 -17.03 4.62
CA HIS A 253 28.38 -16.32 5.62
C HIS A 253 28.57 -17.19 6.88
N HIS A 254 27.49 -17.77 7.39
CA HIS A 254 27.50 -18.70 8.52
C HIS A 254 28.46 -19.86 8.30
N GLU A 255 28.40 -20.53 7.14
CA GLU A 255 29.30 -21.64 6.80
C GLU A 255 30.78 -21.23 6.87
N LYS A 256 31.12 -20.04 6.37
CA LYS A 256 32.50 -19.52 6.40
C LYS A 256 32.96 -19.15 7.81
N ILE A 257 32.09 -18.52 8.60
CA ILE A 257 32.40 -18.18 9.99
C ILE A 257 32.61 -19.46 10.79
N LEU A 258 31.77 -20.47 10.58
CA LEU A 258 31.92 -21.78 11.22
C LEU A 258 33.25 -22.45 10.83
N GLU A 259 33.62 -22.43 9.55
CA GLU A 259 34.91 -22.95 9.08
C GLU A 259 36.09 -22.24 9.75
N ILE A 260 36.08 -20.90 9.79
CA ILE A 260 37.12 -20.10 10.45
C ILE A 260 37.17 -20.42 11.94
N ALA A 261 36.02 -20.50 12.61
CA ALA A 261 35.94 -20.78 14.03
C ALA A 261 36.49 -22.16 14.37
N ILE A 262 36.15 -23.20 13.61
CA ILE A 262 36.69 -24.56 13.82
C ILE A 262 38.20 -24.60 13.56
N ASN A 263 38.67 -23.96 12.48
CA ASN A 263 40.11 -23.89 12.18
C ASN A 263 40.90 -23.16 13.28
N THR A 264 40.34 -22.08 13.84
CA THR A 264 40.92 -21.37 14.98
C THR A 264 40.94 -22.24 16.23
N LEU A 265 39.87 -22.97 16.54
CA LEU A 265 39.83 -23.92 17.65
C LEU A 265 40.94 -24.99 17.51
N GLU A 266 41.12 -25.56 16.32
CA GLU A 266 42.16 -26.56 16.07
C GLU A 266 43.58 -26.00 16.31
N LYS A 267 43.84 -24.75 15.90
CA LYS A 267 45.13 -24.08 16.13
C LYS A 267 45.35 -23.82 17.63
N ILE A 268 44.31 -23.42 18.36
CA ILE A 268 44.37 -23.24 19.83
C ILE A 268 44.71 -24.58 20.49
N LEU A 269 44.06 -25.68 20.10
CA LEU A 269 44.31 -27.01 20.66
C LEU A 269 45.73 -27.53 20.36
N LYS A 270 46.31 -27.17 19.22
CA LYS A 270 47.70 -27.50 18.85
C LYS A 270 48.73 -26.55 19.46
N ASN A 271 48.29 -25.48 20.13
CA ASN A 271 49.13 -24.42 20.67
C ASN A 271 49.98 -23.72 19.58
N GLU A 272 49.41 -23.59 18.39
CA GLU A 272 50.01 -23.02 17.16
C GLU A 272 49.49 -21.59 16.88
N MET A 273 48.88 -20.94 17.86
CA MET A 273 48.35 -19.58 17.73
C MET A 273 49.39 -18.54 18.18
N ASP A 274 49.78 -17.68 17.25
CA ASP A 274 50.74 -16.58 17.48
C ASP A 274 50.06 -15.25 17.89
N GLU A 275 48.72 -15.15 17.78
CA GLU A 275 47.93 -13.94 18.09
C GLU A 275 47.15 -14.07 19.40
N ASP A 276 47.30 -13.08 20.29
CA ASP A 276 46.54 -12.98 21.54
C ASP A 276 45.10 -12.55 21.26
N LEU A 277 44.16 -13.50 21.39
CA LEU A 277 42.72 -13.22 21.32
C LEU A 277 42.22 -12.47 22.57
N PRO A 278 41.24 -11.55 22.44
CA PRO A 278 40.52 -10.98 23.57
C PRO A 278 39.90 -12.04 24.51
N ASP A 279 39.79 -11.75 25.81
CA ASP A 279 39.36 -12.72 26.83
C ASP A 279 37.94 -13.25 26.59
N ASP A 280 37.04 -12.39 26.12
CA ASP A 280 35.66 -12.69 25.77
C ASP A 280 35.55 -13.57 24.51
N VAL A 281 36.45 -13.40 23.54
CA VAL A 281 36.54 -14.26 22.36
C VAL A 281 37.17 -15.61 22.72
N ARG A 282 38.18 -15.63 23.60
CA ARG A 282 38.80 -16.86 24.11
C ARG A 282 37.80 -17.74 24.85
N ALA A 283 36.84 -17.13 25.55
CA ALA A 283 35.77 -17.84 26.25
C ALA A 283 34.85 -18.64 25.31
N LEU A 284 34.85 -18.38 24.00
CA LEU A 284 34.09 -19.16 23.03
C LEU A 284 34.79 -20.48 22.65
N PHE A 285 36.09 -20.61 22.88
CA PHE A 285 36.91 -21.75 22.46
C PHE A 285 37.15 -22.79 23.56
N VAL A 286 36.19 -22.96 24.47
CA VAL A 286 36.27 -23.97 25.56
C VAL A 286 36.24 -25.39 24.99
N ASP A 287 35.34 -25.62 24.05
CA ASP A 287 35.14 -26.89 23.37
C ASP A 287 34.43 -26.65 22.03
N LYS A 288 34.36 -27.71 21.21
CA LYS A 288 33.72 -27.64 19.89
C LYS A 288 32.25 -27.28 19.97
N ASP A 289 31.51 -27.81 20.93
CA ASP A 289 30.07 -27.59 21.02
C ASP A 289 29.80 -26.13 21.41
N THR A 290 30.59 -25.55 22.31
CA THR A 290 30.47 -24.14 22.70
C THR A 290 30.61 -23.19 21.51
N ILE A 291 31.64 -23.34 20.68
CA ILE A 291 31.84 -22.45 19.52
C ILE A 291 30.78 -22.67 18.43
N VAL A 292 30.39 -23.93 18.16
CA VAL A 292 29.33 -24.22 17.18
C VAL A 292 27.99 -23.63 17.62
N ASN A 293 27.66 -23.72 18.91
CA ASN A 293 26.44 -23.14 19.46
C ASN A 293 26.45 -21.61 19.38
N ALA A 294 27.59 -20.95 19.62
CA ALA A 294 27.70 -19.49 19.50
C ALA A 294 27.51 -19.02 18.05
N VAL A 295 28.14 -19.69 17.08
CA VAL A 295 27.99 -19.40 15.65
C VAL A 295 26.55 -19.70 15.16
N GLY A 296 25.93 -20.76 15.67
CA GLY A 296 24.53 -21.09 15.40
C GLY A 296 23.56 -20.03 15.96
N ALA A 297 23.76 -19.58 17.20
CA ALA A 297 22.92 -18.56 17.82
C ALA A 297 22.96 -17.22 17.06
N SER A 298 24.14 -16.81 16.59
CA SER A 298 24.31 -15.61 15.74
C SER A 298 23.49 -15.75 14.44
N HIS A 299 23.62 -16.90 13.77
CA HIS A 299 22.91 -17.19 12.52
C HIS A 299 21.38 -17.21 12.70
N ASP A 300 20.88 -17.83 13.76
CA ASP A 300 19.44 -17.88 14.07
C ASP A 300 18.86 -16.46 14.27
N ILE A 301 19.61 -15.57 14.94
CA ILE A 301 19.21 -14.17 15.11
C ILE A 301 19.15 -13.46 13.76
N HIS A 302 20.15 -13.65 12.90
CA HIS A 302 20.20 -13.03 11.59
C HIS A 302 19.05 -13.50 10.69
N LEU A 303 18.80 -14.81 10.60
CA LEU A 303 17.67 -15.36 9.84
C LEU A 303 16.34 -14.83 10.36
N LEU A 304 16.16 -14.76 11.69
CA LEU A 304 14.96 -14.19 12.28
C LEU A 304 14.73 -12.72 11.87
N LYS A 305 15.77 -11.89 11.78
CA LYS A 305 15.62 -10.50 11.29
C LYS A 305 15.23 -10.46 9.81
N ILE A 306 15.77 -11.36 8.98
CA ILE A 306 15.44 -11.45 7.56
C ILE A 306 13.99 -11.91 7.38
N ASP A 307 13.58 -12.98 8.04
CA ASP A 307 12.24 -13.56 7.94
C ASP A 307 11.18 -12.58 8.45
N ASN A 308 11.41 -11.93 9.60
CA ASN A 308 10.50 -10.89 10.09
C ASN A 308 10.34 -9.76 9.08
N ARG A 309 11.41 -9.38 8.37
CA ARG A 309 11.32 -8.31 7.36
C ARG A 309 10.59 -8.78 6.12
N GLU A 310 10.76 -10.03 5.69
CA GLU A 310 9.97 -10.63 4.62
C GLU A 310 8.47 -10.66 4.99
N ASP A 311 8.15 -11.10 6.19
CA ASP A 311 6.77 -11.16 6.71
C ASP A 311 6.12 -9.77 6.75
N GLU A 312 6.85 -8.74 7.18
CA GLU A 312 6.39 -7.34 7.14
C GLU A 312 6.03 -6.91 5.72
N LEU A 313 6.87 -7.22 4.73
CA LEU A 313 6.64 -6.89 3.32
C LEU A 313 5.39 -7.59 2.77
N VAL A 314 5.31 -8.91 2.95
CA VAL A 314 4.23 -9.75 2.41
C VAL A 314 2.92 -9.38 3.09
N THR A 315 2.90 -9.29 4.41
CA THR A 315 1.69 -8.95 5.19
C THR A 315 1.23 -7.53 4.92
N GLY A 316 2.16 -6.57 4.78
CA GLY A 316 1.84 -5.18 4.45
C GLY A 316 1.10 -5.05 3.12
N ILE A 317 1.63 -5.67 2.06
CA ILE A 317 1.02 -5.62 0.72
C ILE A 317 -0.34 -6.34 0.72
N ASN A 318 -0.41 -7.55 1.30
CA ASN A 318 -1.63 -8.34 1.30
C ASN A 318 -2.75 -7.67 2.11
N SER A 319 -2.44 -7.12 3.28
CA SER A 319 -3.42 -6.39 4.10
C SER A 319 -3.92 -5.13 3.39
N TRP A 320 -3.03 -4.38 2.73
CA TRP A 320 -3.42 -3.22 1.94
C TRP A 320 -4.36 -3.59 0.79
N CYS A 321 -4.06 -4.65 0.03
CA CYS A 321 -4.94 -5.14 -1.03
C CYS A 321 -6.32 -5.54 -0.49
N ALA A 322 -6.36 -6.29 0.62
CA ALA A 322 -7.60 -6.71 1.24
C ALA A 322 -8.45 -5.51 1.70
N HIS A 323 -7.83 -4.54 2.38
CA HIS A 323 -8.50 -3.32 2.85
C HIS A 323 -9.02 -2.46 1.70
N LEU A 324 -8.27 -2.39 0.60
CA LEU A 324 -8.65 -1.63 -0.58
C LEU A 324 -9.89 -2.22 -1.26
N LEU A 325 -9.91 -3.53 -1.52
CA LEU A 325 -11.06 -4.22 -2.10
C LEU A 325 -12.31 -4.09 -1.21
N ASP A 326 -12.14 -4.29 0.08
CA ASP A 326 -13.19 -4.16 1.08
C ASP A 326 -13.73 -2.72 1.16
N LYS A 327 -12.86 -1.71 1.00
CA LYS A 327 -13.28 -0.31 0.85
C LYS A 327 -14.12 -0.09 -0.41
N ILE A 328 -13.64 -0.56 -1.58
CA ILE A 328 -14.36 -0.41 -2.86
C ILE A 328 -15.75 -1.05 -2.78
N HIS A 329 -15.84 -2.29 -2.29
CA HIS A 329 -17.13 -2.97 -2.14
C HIS A 329 -18.09 -2.22 -1.19
N ARG A 330 -17.59 -1.71 -0.06
CA ARG A 330 -18.44 -0.93 0.85
C ARG A 330 -18.96 0.36 0.23
N GLU A 331 -18.09 1.09 -0.46
CA GLU A 331 -18.46 2.33 -1.14
C GLU A 331 -19.54 2.07 -2.19
N GLU A 332 -19.41 0.96 -2.92
CA GLU A 332 -20.37 0.54 -3.93
C GLU A 332 -21.73 0.13 -3.32
N ILE A 333 -21.73 -0.62 -2.22
CA ILE A 333 -22.96 -0.96 -1.48
C ILE A 333 -23.68 0.31 -1.00
N VAL A 334 -22.93 1.28 -0.47
CA VAL A 334 -23.50 2.55 0.01
C VAL A 334 -24.09 3.36 -1.15
N ARG A 335 -23.39 3.45 -2.27
CA ARG A 335 -23.87 4.11 -3.49
C ARG A 335 -25.16 3.44 -3.99
N ASN A 336 -25.17 2.12 -4.14
CA ASN A 336 -26.34 1.37 -4.60
C ASN A 336 -27.56 1.63 -3.72
N ARG A 337 -27.41 1.50 -2.40
CA ARG A 337 -28.51 1.74 -1.44
C ARG A 337 -29.04 3.15 -1.51
N LYS A 338 -28.16 4.15 -1.64
CA LYS A 338 -28.57 5.54 -1.82
C LYS A 338 -29.41 5.70 -3.08
N ARG A 339 -28.96 5.08 -4.18
CA ARG A 339 -29.61 5.19 -5.48
C ARG A 339 -30.96 4.48 -5.55
N VAL A 340 -31.07 3.28 -4.97
CA VAL A 340 -32.36 2.59 -4.81
C VAL A 340 -33.33 3.44 -3.99
N LYS A 341 -32.86 4.10 -2.93
CA LYS A 341 -33.70 5.00 -2.14
C LYS A 341 -34.20 6.21 -2.96
N GLU A 342 -33.34 6.82 -3.77
CA GLU A 342 -33.73 7.92 -4.67
C GLU A 342 -34.80 7.47 -5.67
N ILE A 343 -34.65 6.28 -6.26
CA ILE A 343 -35.65 5.71 -7.19
C ILE A 343 -37.00 5.53 -6.48
N ASN A 344 -37.02 4.89 -5.31
CA ASN A 344 -38.27 4.69 -4.57
C ASN A 344 -38.94 6.03 -4.22
N GLN A 345 -38.18 7.00 -3.70
CA GLN A 345 -38.72 8.32 -3.35
C GLN A 345 -39.33 9.05 -4.55
N TYR A 346 -38.71 8.95 -5.71
CA TYR A 346 -39.24 9.54 -6.95
C TYR A 346 -40.53 8.84 -7.38
N ILE A 347 -40.56 7.51 -7.35
CA ILE A 347 -41.74 6.73 -7.75
C ILE A 347 -42.92 6.97 -6.80
N ASP A 348 -42.68 6.99 -5.48
CA ASP A 348 -43.70 7.32 -4.48
C ASP A 348 -44.29 8.72 -4.73
N HIS A 349 -43.46 9.68 -5.13
CA HIS A 349 -43.93 11.03 -5.49
C HIS A 349 -44.85 11.01 -6.71
N MET A 350 -44.45 10.32 -7.79
CA MET A 350 -45.26 10.20 -9.00
C MET A 350 -46.60 9.49 -8.74
N GLN A 351 -46.60 8.43 -7.93
CA GLN A 351 -47.82 7.72 -7.53
C GLN A 351 -48.74 8.64 -6.74
N SER A 352 -48.20 9.37 -5.75
CA SER A 352 -48.99 10.32 -4.97
C SER A 352 -49.58 11.45 -5.83
N GLU A 353 -48.87 11.95 -6.84
CA GLU A 353 -49.42 12.93 -7.78
C GLU A 353 -50.59 12.37 -8.58
N LEU A 354 -50.51 11.11 -9.00
CA LEU A 354 -51.58 10.43 -9.74
C LEU A 354 -52.81 10.17 -8.86
N ASP A 355 -52.61 9.68 -7.64
CA ASP A 355 -53.69 9.41 -6.67
C ASP A 355 -54.45 10.69 -6.29
N ASN A 356 -53.75 11.83 -6.21
CA ASN A 356 -54.37 13.12 -5.92
C ASN A 356 -55.31 13.59 -7.04
N LEU A 357 -55.05 13.19 -8.30
CA LEU A 357 -55.94 13.48 -9.43
C LEU A 357 -57.19 12.59 -9.39
N GLU A 358 -57.04 11.33 -8.99
CA GLU A 358 -58.17 10.42 -8.77
C GLU A 358 -59.11 10.93 -7.66
N CYS A 359 -58.56 11.57 -6.62
CA CYS A 359 -59.35 12.07 -5.49
C CYS A 359 -59.91 13.51 -5.70
N GLY A 360 -59.27 14.34 -6.52
CA GLY A 360 -59.61 15.75 -6.70
C GLY A 360 -60.78 16.03 -7.66
N ASP A 361 -60.92 15.25 -8.72
CA ASP A 361 -61.87 15.54 -9.81
C ASP A 361 -63.17 14.71 -9.74
N ILE A 362 -63.25 13.70 -8.85
CA ILE A 362 -64.46 12.88 -8.64
C ILE A 362 -65.46 13.56 -7.68
N ILE A 363 -65.06 14.59 -6.93
CA ILE A 363 -65.89 15.22 -5.88
C ILE A 363 -66.65 16.47 -6.37
N ASP A 364 -66.33 17.02 -7.55
CA ASP A 364 -66.93 18.25 -8.08
C ASP A 364 -67.89 18.05 -9.28
N ILE A 365 -68.54 16.88 -9.41
CA ILE A 365 -69.66 16.65 -10.36
C ILE A 365 -70.96 16.31 -9.62
#